data_AF-A0A355IRQ4-F1
#
_entry.id   AF-A0A355IRQ4-F1
#
_cell.length_a   1.000
_cell.length_b   1.000
_cell.length_c   1.000
_cell.angle_alpha   90.00
_cell.angle_beta   90.00
_cell.angle_gamma   90.00
#
_symmetry.space_group_name_H-M   'P 1'
#
loop_
_entity.id
_entity.type
_entity.pdbx_description
1 polymer ?
#
loop_
_entity_poly.entity_id
_entity_poly.type
_entity_poly.pdbx_seq_one_letter_code
_entity_poly.pdbx_strand_id
1 'polypeptide(L)'
;MAEEKENISKKKIQPVRIKRILGGSVLASEKVTAQLPFVFFVVLLGLVLITNRNWSEKTIRKMEAVQDTLKELRAESVTHETRLMSVNRPSEVMRRVTERNLGLIEPKEPAMKIKLKKSE
;
A
#
# COMPACT_ATOMS: atom_id res chain seq x y z
N MET A 1 58.37 -25.99 37.86
CA MET A 1 57.30 -25.23 37.17
C MET A 1 57.55 -25.40 35.69
N ALA A 2 56.89 -26.39 35.07
CA ALA A 2 57.03 -26.70 33.66
C ALA A 2 55.94 -25.92 32.92
N GLU A 3 56.33 -24.93 32.13
CA GLU A 3 55.39 -24.25 31.23
C GLU A 3 55.35 -24.99 29.90
N GLU A 4 54.25 -25.72 29.74
CA GLU A 4 53.75 -26.37 28.55
C GLU A 4 53.65 -25.38 27.37
N LYS A 5 54.51 -25.54 26.37
CA LYS A 5 54.40 -24.83 25.09
C LYS A 5 53.54 -25.68 24.15
N GLU A 6 52.26 -25.39 24.20
CA GLU A 6 51.17 -25.90 23.38
C GLU A 6 51.53 -25.92 21.87
N ASN A 7 51.38 -27.10 21.27
CA ASN A 7 51.57 -27.37 19.85
C ASN A 7 50.39 -26.82 19.05
N ILE A 8 50.48 -25.58 18.56
CA ILE A 8 49.50 -25.03 17.63
C ILE A 8 50.03 -25.21 16.21
N SER A 9 49.83 -26.41 15.67
CA SER A 9 49.98 -26.69 14.24
C SER A 9 49.05 -25.76 13.46
N LYS A 10 49.62 -24.71 12.87
CA LYS A 10 48.93 -23.78 11.97
C LYS A 10 48.50 -24.54 10.71
N LYS A 11 47.29 -25.10 10.74
CA LYS A 11 46.62 -25.72 9.58
C LYS A 11 46.38 -24.64 8.53
N LYS A 12 47.33 -24.46 7.62
CA LYS A 12 47.18 -23.61 6.42
C LYS A 12 45.96 -24.10 5.64
N ILE A 13 44.87 -23.34 5.69
CA ILE A 13 43.69 -23.55 4.84
C ILE A 13 44.17 -23.36 3.41
N GLN A 14 44.26 -24.47 2.67
CA GLN A 14 44.98 -24.49 1.39
C GLN A 14 44.25 -23.64 0.33
N PRO A 15 44.87 -22.55 -0.17
CA PRO A 15 44.29 -21.70 -1.22
C PRO A 15 44.07 -22.47 -2.54
N VAL A 16 44.71 -23.62 -2.69
CA VAL A 16 44.57 -24.54 -3.83
C VAL A 16 43.15 -25.07 -3.98
N ARG A 17 42.41 -25.27 -2.87
CA ARG A 17 41.05 -25.83 -2.92
C ARG A 17 40.04 -24.85 -3.50
N ILE A 18 40.16 -23.57 -3.16
CA ILE A 18 39.28 -22.50 -3.69
C ILE A 18 39.62 -22.24 -5.17
N LYS A 19 40.90 -22.24 -5.54
CA LYS A 19 41.33 -22.11 -6.95
C LYS A 19 40.82 -23.23 -7.85
N ARG A 20 40.72 -24.47 -7.35
CA ARG A 20 40.13 -25.60 -8.09
C ARG A 20 38.61 -25.47 -8.27
N ILE A 21 37.90 -24.90 -7.30
CA ILE A 21 36.46 -24.66 -7.38
C ILE A 21 36.16 -23.53 -8.38
N LEU A 22 36.90 -22.42 -8.29
CA LEU A 22 36.77 -21.29 -9.22
C LEU A 22 37.25 -21.63 -10.64
N GLY A 23 38.23 -22.53 -10.77
CA GLY A 23 38.75 -23.01 -12.06
C GLY A 23 37.89 -24.05 -12.78
N GLY A 24 36.67 -24.33 -12.31
CA GLY A 24 35.69 -25.14 -13.04
C GLY A 24 35.92 -26.66 -13.01
N SER A 25 36.99 -27.16 -12.37
CA SER A 25 37.25 -28.62 -12.31
C SER A 25 36.17 -29.39 -11.53
N VAL A 26 35.42 -28.71 -10.66
CA VAL A 26 34.28 -29.27 -9.92
C VAL A 26 33.02 -29.31 -10.79
N LEU A 27 32.82 -28.29 -11.65
CA LEU A 27 31.70 -28.22 -12.59
C LEU A 27 31.84 -29.25 -13.72
N ALA A 28 33.06 -29.51 -14.18
CA ALA A 28 33.36 -30.47 -15.25
C ALA A 28 33.35 -31.95 -14.81
N SER A 29 33.04 -32.23 -13.54
CA SER A 29 32.90 -33.62 -13.08
C SER A 29 31.60 -34.24 -13.64
N GLU A 30 31.64 -35.51 -14.07
CA GLU A 30 30.48 -36.20 -14.68
C GLU A 30 29.22 -36.12 -13.81
N LYS A 31 29.38 -36.26 -12.49
CA LYS A 31 28.27 -36.18 -11.52
C LYS A 31 27.63 -34.79 -11.45
N VAL A 32 28.43 -33.72 -11.56
CA VAL A 32 27.90 -32.35 -11.52
C VAL A 32 27.27 -31.97 -12.86
N THR A 33 27.87 -32.43 -13.96
CA THR A 33 27.33 -32.24 -15.31
C THR A 33 25.95 -32.87 -15.45
N ALA A 34 25.73 -34.06 -14.86
CA ALA A 34 24.42 -34.71 -14.84
C ALA A 34 23.34 -33.93 -14.04
N GLN A 35 23.75 -33.15 -13.04
CA GLN A 35 22.87 -32.31 -12.21
C GLN A 35 22.74 -30.85 -12.69
N LEU A 36 23.42 -30.44 -13.76
CA LEU A 36 23.27 -29.10 -14.35
C LEU A 36 21.81 -28.68 -14.62
N PRO A 37 20.91 -29.53 -15.16
CA PRO A 37 19.51 -29.13 -15.35
C PRO A 37 18.80 -28.79 -14.03
N PHE A 38 19.16 -29.45 -12.92
CA PHE A 38 18.62 -29.13 -11.60
C PHE A 38 19.15 -27.79 -11.06
N VAL A 39 20.43 -27.49 -11.27
CA VAL A 39 21.01 -26.18 -10.90
C VAL A 39 20.33 -25.07 -11.70
N PHE A 40 20.12 -25.28 -13.00
CA PHE A 40 19.39 -24.33 -13.84
C PHE A 40 17.96 -24.10 -13.33
N PHE A 41 17.25 -25.16 -12.93
CA PHE A 41 15.93 -25.05 -12.32
C PHE A 41 15.93 -24.18 -11.06
N VAL A 42 16.91 -24.35 -10.17
CA VAL A 42 17.05 -23.54 -8.94
C VAL A 42 17.34 -22.07 -9.27
N VAL A 43 18.21 -21.81 -10.25
CA VAL A 43 18.49 -20.44 -10.72
C VAL A 43 17.25 -19.79 -11.31
N LEU A 44 16.49 -20.53 -12.13
CA LEU A 44 15.21 -20.08 -12.67
C LEU A 44 14.22 -19.76 -11.55
N LEU A 45 14.13 -20.61 -10.52
CA LEU A 45 13.30 -20.35 -9.34
C LEU A 45 13.73 -19.07 -8.62
N GLY A 46 15.03 -18.84 -8.49
CA GLY A 46 15.59 -17.61 -7.92
C GLY A 46 15.19 -16.36 -8.70
N LEU A 47 15.27 -16.41 -10.03
CA LEU A 47 14.80 -15.34 -10.93
C LEU A 47 13.31 -15.07 -10.77
N VAL A 48 12.48 -16.11 -10.70
CA VAL A 48 11.04 -16.00 -10.47
C VAL A 48 10.75 -15.31 -9.14
N LEU A 49 11.46 -15.69 -8.07
CA LEU A 49 11.30 -15.09 -6.74
C LEU A 49 11.70 -13.60 -6.72
N ILE A 50 12.83 -13.24 -7.33
CA ILE A 50 13.28 -11.85 -7.44
C ILE A 50 12.25 -11.02 -8.24
N THR A 51 11.74 -11.58 -9.33
CA THR A 51 10.74 -10.93 -10.17
C THR A 51 9.44 -10.69 -9.40
N ASN A 52 8.96 -11.70 -8.67
CA ASN A 52 7.74 -11.61 -7.86
C ASN A 52 7.88 -10.56 -6.74
N ARG A 53 9.04 -10.54 -6.06
CA ARG A 53 9.38 -9.53 -5.04
C ARG A 53 9.24 -8.11 -5.60
N ASN A 54 9.88 -7.84 -6.75
CA ASN A 54 9.87 -6.50 -7.35
C ASN A 54 8.47 -6.10 -7.86
N TRP A 55 7.69 -7.04 -8.36
CA TRP A 55 6.31 -6.76 -8.76
C TRP A 55 5.44 -6.40 -7.55
N SER A 56 5.57 -7.15 -6.45
CA SER A 56 4.86 -6.87 -5.20
C SER A 56 5.18 -5.46 -4.66
N GLU A 57 6.45 -5.05 -4.68
CA GLU A 57 6.85 -3.72 -4.22
C GLU A 57 6.27 -2.58 -5.08
N LYS A 58 6.14 -2.80 -6.39
CA LYS A 58 5.47 -1.82 -7.28
C LYS A 58 3.98 -1.75 -7.01
N THR A 59 3.33 -2.88 -6.76
CA THR A 59 1.89 -2.94 -6.44
C THR A 59 1.61 -2.26 -5.11
N ILE A 60 2.41 -2.52 -4.08
CA ILE A 60 2.26 -1.90 -2.74
C ILE A 60 2.36 -0.37 -2.86
N ARG A 61 3.36 0.15 -3.57
CA ARG A 61 3.49 1.61 -3.79
C ARG A 61 2.29 2.23 -4.50
N LYS A 62 1.71 1.52 -5.48
CA LYS A 62 0.49 1.98 -6.16
C LYS A 62 -0.71 1.97 -5.21
N MET A 63 -0.82 0.95 -4.36
CA MET A 63 -1.89 0.88 -3.37
C MET A 63 -1.82 2.04 -2.38
N GLU A 64 -0.62 2.38 -1.89
CA GLU A 64 -0.42 3.55 -1.02
C GLU A 64 -0.86 4.84 -1.70
N ALA A 65 -0.42 5.10 -2.94
CA ALA A 65 -0.81 6.30 -3.68
C ALA A 65 -2.33 6.39 -3.91
N VAL A 66 -2.99 5.27 -4.23
CA VAL A 66 -4.45 5.22 -4.38
C VAL A 66 -5.14 5.47 -3.04
N GLN A 67 -4.62 4.92 -1.95
CA GLN A 67 -5.20 5.11 -0.62
C GLN A 67 -5.12 6.57 -0.16
N ASP A 68 -4.02 7.27 -0.45
CA ASP A 68 -3.90 8.69 -0.15
C ASP A 68 -4.85 9.54 -0.99
N THR A 69 -5.03 9.19 -2.27
CA THR A 69 -6.04 9.82 -3.14
C THR A 69 -7.45 9.63 -2.59
N LEU A 70 -7.78 8.44 -2.07
CA LEU A 70 -9.08 8.16 -1.46
C LEU A 70 -9.30 8.96 -0.17
N LYS A 71 -8.26 9.16 0.64
CA LYS A 71 -8.35 10.02 1.84
C LYS A 71 -8.64 11.46 1.47
N GLU A 72 -7.92 11.99 0.48
CA GLU A 72 -8.13 13.35 -0.03
C GLU A 72 -9.56 13.53 -0.53
N LEU A 73 -10.03 12.61 -1.38
CA LEU A 73 -11.38 12.69 -1.94
C LEU A 73 -12.47 12.62 -0.86
N ARG A 74 -12.24 11.85 0.21
CA ARG A 74 -13.15 11.78 1.36
C ARG A 74 -13.15 13.09 2.16
N ALA A 75 -11.99 13.71 2.35
CA ALA A 75 -11.91 15.02 3.00
C ALA A 75 -12.62 16.10 2.16
N GLU A 76 -12.43 16.04 0.84
CA GLU A 76 -13.09 16.94 -0.10
C GLU A 76 -14.62 16.78 -0.06
N SER A 77 -15.14 15.53 -0.07
CA SER A 77 -16.58 15.29 0.00
C SER A 77 -17.20 15.84 1.29
N VAL A 78 -16.53 15.66 2.43
CA VAL A 78 -16.99 16.21 3.72
C VAL A 78 -16.96 17.74 3.68
N THR A 79 -15.95 18.34 3.05
CA THR A 79 -15.85 19.79 2.90
C THR A 79 -16.99 20.34 2.05
N HIS A 80 -17.32 19.69 0.92
CA HIS A 80 -18.44 20.08 0.06
C HIS A 80 -19.78 19.94 0.78
N GLU A 81 -19.99 18.85 1.52
CA GLU A 81 -21.20 18.66 2.33
C GLU A 81 -21.34 19.76 3.39
N THR A 82 -20.25 20.06 4.10
CA THR A 82 -20.21 21.12 5.11
C THR A 82 -20.49 22.49 4.49
N ARG A 83 -19.96 22.75 3.29
CA ARG A 83 -20.24 23.98 2.53
C ARG A 83 -21.72 24.07 2.17
N LEU A 84 -22.32 22.98 1.68
CA LEU A 84 -23.74 22.94 1.36
C LEU A 84 -24.60 23.15 2.60
N MET A 85 -24.26 22.52 3.73
CA MET A 85 -24.93 22.72 5.02
C MET A 85 -24.83 24.18 5.48
N SER A 86 -23.67 24.82 5.34
CA SER A 86 -23.49 26.24 5.66
C SER A 86 -24.39 27.13 4.78
N VAL A 87 -24.47 26.85 3.48
CA VAL A 87 -25.31 27.61 2.55
C VAL A 87 -26.81 27.38 2.79
N ASN A 88 -27.21 26.16 3.15
CA ASN A 88 -28.60 25.78 3.42
C ASN A 88 -29.03 26.03 4.88
N ARG A 89 -28.14 26.55 5.72
CA ARG A 89 -28.44 26.78 7.13
C ARG A 89 -29.65 27.72 7.24
N PRO A 90 -30.70 27.40 8.01
CA PRO A 90 -31.92 28.21 8.09
C PRO A 90 -31.65 29.69 8.41
N SER A 91 -30.68 29.96 9.28
CA SER A 91 -30.23 31.32 9.60
C SER A 91 -29.64 32.08 8.40
N GLU A 92 -28.85 31.41 7.55
CA GLU A 92 -28.27 32.01 6.34
C GLU A 92 -29.35 32.20 5.25
N VAL A 93 -30.28 31.25 5.14
CA VAL A 93 -31.42 31.35 4.22
C VAL A 93 -32.30 32.55 4.61
N MET A 94 -32.66 32.67 5.90
CA MET A 94 -33.42 33.82 6.41
C MET A 94 -32.67 35.14 6.19
N ARG A 95 -31.34 35.17 6.43
CA ARG A 95 -30.53 36.36 6.15
C ARG A 95 -30.62 36.78 4.68
N ARG A 96 -30.46 35.84 3.74
CA ARG A 96 -30.56 36.10 2.29
C ARG A 96 -31.96 36.53 1.86
N VAL A 97 -33.01 35.98 2.47
CA VAL A 97 -34.40 36.37 2.22
C VAL A 97 -34.64 37.82 2.62
N THR A 98 -34.13 38.24 3.78
CA THR A 98 -34.20 39.62 4.27
C THR A 98 -33.37 40.56 3.42
N GLU A 99 -32.12 40.21 3.10
CA GLU A 99 -31.24 41.01 2.23
C GLU A 99 -31.85 41.26 0.84
N ARG A 100 -32.58 40.27 0.30
CA ARG A 100 -33.24 40.37 -1.01
C ARG A 100 -34.67 40.93 -0.95
N ASN A 101 -35.14 41.37 0.21
CA ASN A 101 -36.49 41.92 0.43
C ASN A 101 -37.62 41.04 -0.13
N LEU A 102 -37.51 39.73 0.03
CA LEU A 102 -38.50 38.78 -0.51
C LEU A 102 -39.81 38.69 0.30
N GLY A 103 -39.87 39.33 1.48
CA GLY A 103 -41.09 39.38 2.31
C GLY A 103 -41.54 38.03 2.90
N LEU A 104 -40.70 37.00 2.83
CA LEU A 104 -41.00 35.66 3.33
C LEU A 104 -40.67 35.57 4.83
N ILE A 105 -41.54 34.90 5.59
CA ILE A 105 -41.39 34.65 7.03
C ILE A 105 -41.25 33.15 7.30
N GLU A 106 -40.45 32.80 8.31
CA GLU A 106 -40.29 31.40 8.70
C GLU A 106 -41.60 30.87 9.31
N PRO A 107 -42.15 29.74 8.80
CA PRO A 107 -43.36 29.16 9.35
C PRO A 107 -43.09 28.58 10.74
N LYS A 108 -43.79 29.08 11.76
CA LYS A 108 -43.69 28.62 13.15
C LYS A 108 -44.46 27.32 13.41
N GLU A 109 -45.43 27.02 12.57
CA GLU A 109 -46.30 25.85 12.69
C GLU A 109 -46.16 24.96 11.46
N PRO A 110 -46.21 23.63 11.63
CA PRO A 110 -46.10 22.69 10.52
C PRO A 110 -47.30 22.80 9.56
N ALA A 111 -47.06 22.56 8.27
CA ALA A 111 -48.11 22.63 7.25
C ALA A 111 -49.21 21.59 7.52
N MET A 112 -50.46 22.04 7.68
CA MET A 112 -51.62 21.15 7.85
C MET A 112 -52.16 20.69 6.49
N LYS A 113 -52.53 19.42 6.40
CA LYS A 113 -53.30 18.92 5.25
C LYS A 113 -54.68 19.56 5.26
N ILE A 114 -55.00 20.33 4.23
CA ILE A 114 -56.34 20.87 4.00
C ILE A 114 -57.27 19.70 3.68
N LYS A 115 -58.12 19.30 4.63
CA LYS A 115 -59.23 18.36 4.37
C LYS A 115 -60.45 19.17 3.97
N LEU A 116 -60.80 19.15 2.68
CA LEU A 116 -62.05 19.73 2.20
C LEU A 116 -63.22 18.93 2.79
N LYS A 117 -64.04 19.58 3.62
CA LYS A 117 -65.32 19.00 4.04
C LYS A 117 -66.26 19.16 2.85
N LYS A 118 -66.64 18.03 2.25
CA LYS A 118 -67.66 17.98 1.20
C LYS A 118 -68.95 18.55 1.81
N SER A 119 -69.42 19.69 1.31
CA SER A 119 -70.75 20.19 1.63
C SER A 119 -71.76 19.18 1.09
N GLU A 120 -72.71 18.78 1.94
CA GLU A 120 -73.91 18.06 1.51
C GLU A 120 -74.70 18.88 0.48
#